data_AF-A0A1Y1NJX4-F1
#
_entry.id   AF-A0A1Y1NJX4-F1
#
_cell.length_a   1.000
_cell.length_b   1.000
_cell.length_c   1.000
_cell.angle_alpha   90.00
_cell.angle_beta   90.00
_cell.angle_gamma   90.00
#
_symmetry.space_group_name_H-M   'P 1'
#
loop_
_entity.id
_entity.type
_entity.pdbx_description
1 polymer ?
#
loop_
_entity_poly.entity_id
_entity_poly.type
_entity_poly.pdbx_seq_one_letter_code
_entity_poly.pdbx_strand_id
1 'polypeptide(L)'
;KNNWQHSKVQEILSSYSQATKYNPRWYKAWHAWALANFEIVQTLSARAESQLSRADQTLLIEHVVPAIQGFFKSIALSVGSSLQDTLRLLTLWFSHGGSADVNAAVMEGISNVSVDTWLEVIPQLIARINQPNKRVQQAVHNLLADVGRAHPQALVYPLTVAMKSWQNSRRSRSAAQIMDSMRQHSANLVAQADIVSHELIRVAVLWHELWHEGLEEASRLYFGDHNIEGMFETLGPLHDLLERGPETLREISFAQAFGRDLKEAQEWCHQYESSKDVNDLNQA
;
A
#
# COMPACT_ATOMS: atom_id res chain seq x y z
N LYS A 1 -14.84 18.27 29.03
CA LYS A 1 -15.64 19.28 28.29
C LYS A 1 -15.94 18.71 26.90
N ASN A 2 -17.01 17.94 26.71
CA ASN A 2 -17.50 17.45 25.40
C ASN A 2 -18.84 16.71 25.60
N ASN A 3 -19.89 17.42 26.01
CA ASN A 3 -21.25 16.91 25.93
C ASN A 3 -21.89 17.46 24.66
N TRP A 4 -21.66 16.75 23.54
CA TRP A 4 -22.51 16.87 22.36
C TRP A 4 -23.91 16.36 22.75
N GLN A 5 -24.76 17.27 23.24
CA GLN A 5 -26.16 16.98 23.48
C GLN A 5 -26.82 16.78 22.12
N HIS A 6 -27.28 15.54 21.84
CA HIS A 6 -27.89 15.09 20.58
C HIS A 6 -28.93 16.05 19.99
N SER A 7 -29.59 16.89 20.81
CA SER A 7 -30.54 17.91 20.34
C SER A 7 -29.93 19.00 19.46
N LYS A 8 -28.69 19.45 19.74
CA LYS A 8 -28.07 20.55 18.99
C LYS A 8 -27.41 20.10 17.69
N VAL A 9 -27.15 18.80 17.55
CA VAL A 9 -26.42 18.25 16.39
C VAL A 9 -27.23 18.42 15.11
N GLN A 10 -28.52 18.13 15.15
CA GLN A 10 -29.42 18.33 14.01
C GLN A 10 -29.57 19.81 13.63
N GLU A 11 -29.64 20.70 14.62
CA GLU A 11 -29.69 22.16 14.39
C GLU A 11 -28.41 22.69 13.74
N ILE A 12 -27.24 22.24 14.22
CA ILE A 12 -25.93 22.60 13.66
C ILE A 12 -25.79 22.07 12.23
N LEU A 13 -26.15 20.81 11.98
CA LEU A 13 -26.16 20.22 10.63
C LEU A 13 -27.09 20.97 9.68
N SER A 14 -28.30 21.32 10.15
CA SER A 14 -29.26 22.10 9.38
C SER A 14 -28.70 23.49 9.04
N SER A 15 -28.05 24.14 10.00
CA SER A 15 -27.42 25.45 9.81
C SER A 15 -26.29 25.39 8.78
N TYR A 16 -25.42 24.38 8.85
CA TYR A 16 -24.36 24.16 7.85
C TYR A 16 -24.93 23.79 6.47
N SER A 17 -25.97 22.95 6.41
CA SER A 17 -26.68 22.60 5.17
C SER A 17 -27.34 23.83 4.53
N GLN A 18 -27.89 24.74 5.33
CA GLN A 18 -28.40 26.01 4.81
C GLN A 18 -27.27 26.90 4.29
N ALA A 19 -26.14 26.97 5.01
CA ALA A 19 -24.98 27.74 4.58
C ALA A 19 -24.45 27.28 3.21
N THR A 20 -24.40 25.96 2.95
CA THR A 20 -23.98 25.43 1.64
C THR A 20 -24.99 25.75 0.52
N LYS A 21 -26.29 25.82 0.84
CA LYS A 21 -27.34 26.23 -0.10
C LYS A 21 -27.28 27.73 -0.45
N TYR A 22 -27.07 28.59 0.56
CA TYR A 22 -27.00 30.04 0.34
C TYR A 22 -25.74 30.47 -0.40
N ASN A 23 -24.60 29.80 -0.17
CA ASN A 23 -23.38 30.06 -0.92
C ASN A 23 -22.72 28.75 -1.39
N PRO A 24 -23.08 28.27 -2.60
CA PRO A 24 -22.55 27.02 -3.15
C PRO A 24 -21.04 27.02 -3.45
N ARG A 25 -20.40 28.20 -3.55
CA ARG A 25 -18.96 28.32 -3.84
C ARG A 25 -18.11 28.48 -2.58
N TRP A 26 -18.73 28.49 -1.41
CA TRP A 26 -18.00 28.71 -0.17
C TRP A 26 -17.39 27.42 0.38
N TYR A 27 -16.10 27.23 0.13
CA TYR A 27 -15.29 26.12 0.64
C TYR A 27 -15.55 25.80 2.11
N LYS A 28 -15.48 26.80 3.01
CA LYS A 28 -15.58 26.56 4.46
C LYS A 28 -16.95 26.04 4.89
N ALA A 29 -18.03 26.40 4.20
CA ALA A 29 -19.35 25.84 4.49
C ALA A 29 -19.42 24.37 4.11
N TRP A 30 -18.92 23.99 2.93
CA TRP A 30 -18.87 22.59 2.51
C TRP A 30 -17.98 21.76 3.43
N HIS A 31 -16.80 22.29 3.79
CA HIS A 31 -15.90 21.67 4.76
C HIS A 31 -16.58 21.46 6.11
N ALA A 32 -17.21 22.50 6.69
CA ALA A 32 -17.86 22.41 7.99
C ALA A 32 -19.04 21.43 7.98
N TRP A 33 -19.82 21.42 6.90
CA TRP A 33 -20.92 20.49 6.72
C TRP A 33 -20.43 19.03 6.59
N ALA A 34 -19.38 18.80 5.80
CA ALA A 34 -18.77 17.48 5.65
C ALA A 34 -18.17 16.98 6.96
N LEU A 35 -17.44 17.84 7.66
CA LEU A 35 -16.79 17.53 8.94
C LEU A 35 -17.81 17.19 10.02
N ALA A 36 -18.90 17.95 10.11
CA ALA A 36 -19.96 17.66 11.09
C ALA A 36 -20.60 16.28 10.84
N ASN A 37 -20.89 15.93 9.58
CA ASN A 37 -21.38 14.58 9.26
C ASN A 37 -20.34 13.49 9.55
N PHE A 38 -19.06 13.75 9.24
CA PHE A 38 -17.96 12.83 9.51
C PHE A 38 -17.79 12.54 11.01
N GLU A 39 -17.84 13.57 11.86
CA GLU A 39 -17.74 13.41 13.31
C GLU A 39 -18.91 12.58 13.85
N ILE A 40 -20.13 12.78 13.33
CA ILE A 40 -21.29 11.96 13.69
C ILE A 40 -21.04 10.49 13.33
N VAL A 41 -20.57 10.22 12.10
CA VAL A 41 -20.22 8.86 11.66
C VAL A 41 -19.17 8.24 12.58
N GLN A 42 -18.13 8.99 12.99
CA GLN A 42 -17.12 8.49 13.93
C GLN A 42 -17.71 8.15 15.29
N THR A 43 -18.58 9.01 15.85
CA THR A 43 -19.22 8.75 17.14
C THR A 43 -20.17 7.55 17.11
N LEU A 44 -20.91 7.37 16.02
CA LEU A 44 -21.78 6.21 15.80
C LEU A 44 -20.95 4.94 15.65
N SER A 45 -19.88 4.98 14.86
CA SER A 45 -18.99 3.83 14.64
C SER A 45 -18.29 3.40 15.94
N ALA A 46 -17.85 4.35 16.77
CA ALA A 46 -17.22 4.05 18.06
C ALA A 46 -18.21 3.44 19.08
N ARG A 47 -19.50 3.79 19.01
CA ARG A 47 -20.55 3.17 19.84
C ARG A 47 -20.93 1.77 19.36
N ALA A 48 -20.69 1.47 18.09
CA ALA A 48 -21.14 0.28 17.39
C ALA A 48 -20.25 -0.95 17.58
N GLU A 49 -19.12 -0.85 18.28
CA GLU A 49 -18.25 -2.00 18.61
C GLU A 49 -18.95 -3.06 19.50
N SER A 50 -20.13 -2.76 20.04
CA SER A 50 -20.88 -3.61 20.98
C SER A 50 -22.12 -4.35 20.41
N GLN A 51 -22.24 -4.45 19.07
CA GLN A 51 -23.29 -5.12 18.24
C GLN A 51 -24.10 -4.12 17.41
N LEU A 52 -23.94 -4.12 16.08
CA LEU A 52 -24.71 -3.26 15.18
C LEU A 52 -26.17 -3.74 15.05
N SER A 53 -27.12 -2.91 15.48
CA SER A 53 -28.50 -3.04 15.02
C SER A 53 -28.61 -2.64 13.54
N ARG A 54 -29.57 -3.24 12.81
CA ARG A 54 -29.87 -2.82 11.43
C ARG A 54 -30.27 -1.34 11.33
N ALA A 55 -30.88 -0.79 12.38
CA ALA A 55 -31.26 0.62 12.44
C ALA A 55 -30.04 1.54 12.45
N ASP A 56 -28.98 1.16 13.18
CA ASP A 56 -27.74 1.95 13.29
C ASP A 56 -26.96 1.95 11.97
N GLN A 57 -27.04 0.87 11.19
CA GLN A 57 -26.45 0.80 9.85
C GLN A 57 -27.12 1.78 8.87
N THR A 58 -28.44 1.89 8.91
CA THR A 58 -29.19 2.85 8.08
C THR A 58 -28.84 4.28 8.44
N LEU A 59 -28.83 4.59 9.75
CA LEU A 59 -28.46 5.92 10.26
C LEU A 59 -27.01 6.29 9.91
N LEU A 60 -26.09 5.33 9.96
CA LEU A 60 -24.70 5.53 9.53
C LEU A 60 -24.64 5.93 8.04
N ILE A 61 -25.31 5.18 7.16
CA ILE A 61 -25.30 5.46 5.72
C ILE A 61 -25.90 6.83 5.41
N GLU A 62 -26.95 7.24 6.15
CA GLU A 62 -27.60 8.55 6.02
C GLU A 62 -26.64 9.72 6.25
N HIS A 63 -25.62 9.56 7.09
CA HIS A 63 -24.59 10.58 7.33
C HIS A 63 -23.32 10.40 6.49
N VAL A 64 -22.97 9.17 6.09
CA VAL A 64 -21.77 8.89 5.28
C VAL A 64 -21.89 9.54 3.90
N VAL A 65 -23.02 9.39 3.20
CA VAL A 65 -23.19 9.90 1.84
C VAL A 65 -23.08 11.44 1.80
N PRO A 66 -23.79 12.20 2.66
CA PRO A 66 -23.59 13.65 2.76
C PRO A 66 -22.16 14.07 3.10
N ALA A 67 -21.48 13.36 4.01
CA ALA A 67 -20.09 13.66 4.34
C ALA A 67 -19.18 13.54 3.10
N ILE A 68 -19.32 12.47 2.33
CA ILE A 68 -18.57 12.23 1.09
C ILE A 68 -18.82 13.33 0.06
N GLN A 69 -20.10 13.62 -0.22
CA GLN A 69 -20.47 14.68 -1.16
C GLN A 69 -19.92 16.04 -0.73
N GLY A 70 -20.01 16.34 0.57
CA GLY A 70 -19.46 17.56 1.16
C GLY A 70 -17.95 17.67 1.02
N PHE A 71 -17.20 16.60 1.30
CA PHE A 71 -15.76 16.57 1.12
C PHE A 71 -15.36 16.74 -0.34
N PHE A 72 -16.04 16.09 -1.30
CA PHE A 72 -15.76 16.31 -2.72
C PHE A 72 -15.97 17.77 -3.14
N LYS A 73 -17.06 18.42 -2.69
CA LYS A 73 -17.27 19.86 -2.95
C LYS A 73 -16.23 20.74 -2.27
N SER A 74 -15.85 20.41 -1.03
CA SER A 74 -14.78 21.09 -0.28
C SER A 74 -13.45 21.01 -1.06
N ILE A 75 -13.06 19.81 -1.48
CA ILE A 75 -11.84 19.54 -2.25
C ILE A 75 -11.87 20.28 -3.59
N ALA A 76 -12.99 20.24 -4.33
CA ALA A 76 -13.12 20.92 -5.62
C ALA A 76 -13.03 22.45 -5.52
N LEU A 77 -13.41 23.03 -4.37
CA LEU A 77 -13.39 24.48 -4.13
C LEU A 77 -12.14 24.96 -3.40
N SER A 78 -11.28 24.06 -2.93
CA SER A 78 -10.08 24.43 -2.20
C SER A 78 -9.04 25.03 -3.14
N VAL A 79 -8.46 26.17 -2.76
CA VAL A 79 -7.39 26.86 -3.52
C VAL A 79 -5.99 26.44 -3.02
N GLY A 80 -5.91 25.75 -1.89
CA GLY A 80 -4.67 25.27 -1.27
C GLY A 80 -4.71 23.76 -1.03
N SER A 81 -3.96 23.27 -0.03
CA SER A 81 -3.96 21.84 0.28
C SER A 81 -5.32 21.37 0.81
N SER A 82 -5.91 20.41 0.10
CA SER A 82 -7.10 19.66 0.50
C SER A 82 -6.76 18.34 1.17
N LEU A 83 -5.51 18.15 1.62
CA LEU A 83 -5.00 16.87 2.10
C LEU A 83 -5.85 16.28 3.22
N GLN A 84 -6.21 17.09 4.22
CA GLN A 84 -7.01 16.61 5.35
C GLN A 84 -8.39 16.12 4.91
N ASP A 85 -9.04 16.86 4.02
CA ASP A 85 -10.36 16.48 3.50
C ASP A 85 -10.28 15.24 2.62
N THR A 86 -9.21 15.13 1.83
CA THR A 86 -8.94 13.95 1.00
C THR A 86 -8.69 12.71 1.86
N LEU A 87 -7.90 12.82 2.94
CA LEU A 87 -7.65 11.71 3.87
C LEU A 87 -8.93 11.28 4.62
N ARG A 88 -9.77 12.24 5.02
CA ARG A 88 -11.08 11.96 5.65
C ARG A 88 -12.03 11.27 4.68
N LEU A 89 -12.07 11.73 3.42
CA LEU A 89 -12.82 11.10 2.34
C LEU A 89 -12.36 9.65 2.12
N LEU A 90 -11.04 9.40 2.00
CA LEU A 90 -10.50 8.05 1.86
C LEU A 90 -10.86 7.16 3.05
N THR A 91 -10.87 7.71 4.26
CA THR A 91 -11.28 7.00 5.48
C THR A 91 -12.74 6.55 5.38
N LEU A 92 -13.65 7.44 5.00
CA LEU A 92 -15.07 7.08 4.80
C LEU A 92 -15.24 6.05 3.69
N TRP A 93 -14.56 6.25 2.56
CA TRP A 93 -14.66 5.37 1.42
C TRP A 93 -14.17 3.95 1.73
N PHE A 94 -13.01 3.80 2.37
CA PHE A 94 -12.48 2.47 2.68
C PHE A 94 -13.24 1.75 3.80
N SER A 95 -13.82 2.48 4.75
CA SER A 95 -14.62 1.89 5.84
C SER A 95 -16.04 1.52 5.41
N HIS A 96 -16.67 2.32 4.55
CA HIS A 96 -18.10 2.19 4.22
C HIS A 96 -18.42 1.97 2.74
N GLY A 97 -17.42 1.96 1.86
CA GLY A 97 -17.57 1.84 0.40
C GLY A 97 -18.13 0.50 -0.10
N GLY A 98 -18.40 -0.45 0.80
CA GLY A 98 -19.15 -1.65 0.43
C GLY A 98 -20.62 -1.40 0.12
N SER A 99 -21.20 -0.35 0.69
CA SER A 99 -22.56 0.09 0.38
C SER A 99 -22.65 0.63 -1.04
N ALA A 100 -23.73 0.31 -1.76
CA ALA A 100 -23.95 0.75 -3.13
C ALA A 100 -24.08 2.27 -3.22
N ASP A 101 -24.80 2.89 -2.28
CA ASP A 101 -25.04 4.34 -2.26
C ASP A 101 -23.74 5.12 -2.02
N VAL A 102 -22.91 4.62 -1.10
CA VAL A 102 -21.59 5.19 -0.78
C VAL A 102 -20.67 5.09 -2.00
N ASN A 103 -20.60 3.92 -2.63
CA ASN A 103 -19.76 3.73 -3.80
C ASN A 103 -20.22 4.58 -5.00
N ALA A 104 -21.53 4.73 -5.21
CA ALA A 104 -22.08 5.59 -6.25
C ALA A 104 -21.69 7.06 -6.03
N ALA A 105 -21.86 7.57 -4.81
CA ALA A 105 -21.46 8.93 -4.45
C ALA A 105 -19.94 9.17 -4.61
N VAL A 106 -19.11 8.16 -4.30
CA VAL A 106 -17.66 8.25 -4.51
C VAL A 106 -17.30 8.29 -5.99
N MET A 107 -17.88 7.42 -6.82
CA MET A 107 -17.59 7.39 -8.25
C MET A 107 -17.99 8.68 -8.96
N GLU A 108 -19.16 9.25 -8.60
CA GLU A 108 -19.58 10.57 -9.07
C GLU A 108 -18.60 11.66 -8.60
N GLY A 109 -18.21 11.63 -7.31
CA GLY A 109 -17.27 12.59 -6.75
C GLY A 109 -15.88 12.56 -7.40
N ILE A 110 -15.32 11.36 -7.65
CA ILE A 110 -14.04 11.18 -8.32
C ILE A 110 -14.03 11.85 -9.69
N SER A 111 -15.11 11.71 -10.46
CA SER A 111 -15.23 12.31 -11.80
C SER A 111 -15.27 13.84 -11.80
N ASN A 112 -15.62 14.46 -10.66
CA ASN A 112 -15.79 15.90 -10.51
C ASN A 112 -14.57 16.62 -9.93
N VAL A 113 -13.51 15.89 -9.56
CA VAL A 113 -12.29 16.44 -8.96
C VAL A 113 -11.10 16.21 -9.88
N SER A 114 -10.16 17.16 -9.91
CA SER A 114 -8.93 17.06 -10.70
C SER A 114 -8.09 15.85 -10.30
N VAL A 115 -7.42 15.24 -11.28
CA VAL A 115 -6.52 14.10 -11.04
C VAL A 115 -5.37 14.46 -10.09
N ASP A 116 -4.90 15.72 -10.13
CA ASP A 116 -3.83 16.25 -9.28
C ASP A 116 -4.10 16.10 -7.78
N THR A 117 -5.37 16.15 -7.37
CA THR A 117 -5.78 16.01 -5.96
C THR A 117 -5.34 14.68 -5.37
N TRP A 118 -5.27 13.62 -6.19
CA TRP A 118 -4.96 12.29 -5.72
C TRP A 118 -3.46 12.05 -5.53
N LEU A 119 -2.60 12.94 -6.04
CA LEU A 119 -1.15 12.77 -6.01
C LEU A 119 -0.59 12.70 -4.58
N GLU A 120 -1.08 13.56 -3.69
CA GLU A 120 -0.65 13.59 -2.28
C GLU A 120 -1.07 12.34 -1.50
N VAL A 121 -2.06 11.59 -1.99
CA VAL A 121 -2.64 10.42 -1.32
C VAL A 121 -2.38 9.09 -2.03
N ILE A 122 -1.46 9.07 -3.00
CA ILE A 122 -1.01 7.85 -3.69
C ILE A 122 -0.60 6.75 -2.68
N PRO A 123 0.20 7.02 -1.62
CA PRO A 123 0.60 5.98 -0.67
C PRO A 123 -0.60 5.26 -0.01
N GLN A 124 -1.65 6.02 0.33
CA GLN A 124 -2.87 5.50 0.95
C GLN A 124 -3.69 4.67 -0.04
N LEU A 125 -3.77 5.08 -1.31
CA LEU A 125 -4.41 4.31 -2.37
C LEU A 125 -3.66 2.98 -2.62
N ILE A 126 -2.34 3.03 -2.75
CA ILE A 126 -1.49 1.84 -2.97
C ILE A 126 -1.55 0.88 -1.77
N ALA A 127 -1.61 1.39 -0.54
CA ALA A 127 -1.81 0.56 0.65
C ALA A 127 -3.13 -0.23 0.62
N ARG A 128 -4.11 0.23 -0.16
CA ARG A 128 -5.43 -0.39 -0.34
C ARG A 128 -5.63 -1.03 -1.72
N ILE A 129 -4.56 -1.29 -2.48
CA ILE A 129 -4.65 -1.90 -3.82
C ILE A 129 -5.26 -3.32 -3.81
N ASN A 130 -5.17 -4.04 -2.69
CA ASN A 130 -5.66 -5.40 -2.51
C ASN A 130 -6.90 -5.49 -1.59
N GLN A 131 -7.73 -4.44 -1.53
CA GLN A 131 -8.93 -4.41 -0.70
C GLN A 131 -9.83 -5.66 -0.90
N PRO A 132 -10.36 -6.26 0.18
CA PRO A 132 -11.23 -7.44 0.08
C PRO A 132 -12.52 -7.17 -0.68
N ASN A 133 -13.09 -5.96 -0.54
CA ASN A 133 -14.30 -5.58 -1.25
C ASN A 133 -14.00 -5.29 -2.72
N LYS A 134 -14.54 -6.12 -3.62
CA LYS A 134 -14.31 -6.02 -5.07
C LYS A 134 -14.76 -4.72 -5.70
N ARG A 135 -15.83 -4.10 -5.21
CA ARG A 135 -16.32 -2.81 -5.73
C ARG A 135 -15.31 -1.71 -5.44
N VAL A 136 -14.88 -1.62 -4.19
CA VAL A 136 -13.87 -0.65 -3.74
C VAL A 136 -12.53 -0.92 -4.42
N GLN A 137 -12.12 -2.19 -4.52
CA GLN A 137 -10.90 -2.58 -5.21
C GLN A 137 -10.88 -2.09 -6.67
N GLN A 138 -11.96 -2.37 -7.42
CA GLN A 138 -12.05 -1.94 -8.81
C GLN A 138 -12.04 -0.42 -8.96
N ALA A 139 -12.73 0.30 -8.08
CA ALA A 139 -12.75 1.75 -8.07
C ALA A 139 -11.35 2.33 -7.77
N VAL A 140 -10.59 1.75 -6.84
CA VAL A 140 -9.18 2.12 -6.59
C VAL A 140 -8.30 1.85 -7.81
N HIS A 141 -8.46 0.70 -8.47
CA HIS A 141 -7.69 0.35 -9.66
C HIS A 141 -7.96 1.32 -10.81
N ASN A 142 -9.23 1.66 -11.05
CA ASN A 142 -9.61 2.63 -12.07
C ASN A 142 -9.02 4.01 -11.78
N LEU A 143 -9.13 4.48 -10.53
CA LEU A 143 -8.56 5.76 -10.12
C LEU A 143 -7.03 5.79 -10.31
N LEU A 144 -6.33 4.75 -9.88
CA LEU A 144 -4.88 4.64 -10.08
C LEU A 144 -4.52 4.54 -11.57
N ALA A 145 -5.33 3.89 -12.40
CA ALA A 145 -5.10 3.86 -13.85
C ALA A 145 -5.27 5.25 -14.48
N ASP A 146 -6.25 6.04 -14.02
CA ASP A 146 -6.47 7.41 -14.49
C ASP A 146 -5.35 8.35 -14.03
N VAL A 147 -4.92 8.25 -12.77
CA VAL A 147 -3.73 8.94 -12.25
C VAL A 147 -2.48 8.52 -13.04
N GLY A 148 -2.32 7.24 -13.33
CA GLY A 148 -1.19 6.73 -14.10
C GLY A 148 -1.15 7.24 -15.52
N ARG A 149 -2.31 7.46 -16.15
CA ARG A 149 -2.40 8.04 -17.50
C ARG A 149 -2.00 9.52 -17.53
N ALA A 150 -2.36 10.28 -16.50
CA ALA A 150 -2.06 11.71 -16.42
C ALA A 150 -0.66 12.02 -15.83
N HIS A 151 -0.24 11.28 -14.80
CA HIS A 151 0.99 11.49 -14.04
C HIS A 151 1.75 10.17 -13.83
N PRO A 152 2.25 9.51 -14.89
CA PRO A 152 2.88 8.20 -14.78
C PRO A 152 4.14 8.21 -13.88
N GLN A 153 4.86 9.35 -13.84
CA GLN A 153 6.04 9.52 -12.96
C GLN A 153 5.69 9.44 -11.47
N ALA A 154 4.48 9.84 -11.07
CA ALA A 154 4.05 9.79 -9.67
C ALA A 154 3.73 8.36 -9.20
N LEU A 155 3.37 7.45 -10.13
CA LEU A 155 3.00 6.07 -9.81
C LEU A 155 4.09 5.03 -10.06
N VAL A 156 5.06 5.31 -10.93
CA VAL A 156 6.02 4.29 -11.36
C VAL A 156 6.78 3.66 -10.20
N TYR A 157 7.32 4.45 -9.27
CA TYR A 157 8.07 3.91 -8.13
C TYR A 157 7.17 3.22 -7.09
N PRO A 158 6.06 3.83 -6.62
CA PRO A 158 5.14 3.14 -5.71
C PRO A 158 4.61 1.80 -6.25
N LEU A 159 4.30 1.72 -7.55
CA LEU A 159 3.86 0.48 -8.19
C LEU A 159 4.99 -0.53 -8.33
N THR A 160 6.21 -0.10 -8.68
CA THR A 160 7.38 -1.00 -8.77
C THR A 160 7.66 -1.67 -7.43
N VAL A 161 7.62 -0.90 -6.33
CA VAL A 161 7.76 -1.44 -4.97
C VAL A 161 6.62 -2.39 -4.63
N ALA A 162 5.38 -2.06 -4.99
CA ALA A 162 4.24 -2.93 -4.75
C ALA A 162 4.30 -4.25 -5.57
N MET A 163 4.88 -4.23 -6.76
CA MET A 163 5.10 -5.43 -7.59
C MET A 163 6.18 -6.35 -7.02
N LYS A 164 7.28 -5.77 -6.54
CA LYS A 164 8.39 -6.51 -5.89
C LYS A 164 8.06 -6.98 -4.47
N SER A 165 6.91 -6.61 -3.91
CA SER A 165 6.40 -7.21 -2.67
C SER A 165 6.23 -8.73 -2.82
N TRP A 166 6.24 -9.46 -1.68
CA TRP A 166 6.22 -10.93 -1.58
C TRP A 166 5.70 -11.63 -2.84
N GLN A 167 6.56 -12.43 -3.45
CA GLN A 167 6.32 -13.05 -4.77
C GLN A 167 4.94 -13.71 -4.82
N ASN A 168 4.22 -13.49 -5.93
CA ASN A 168 2.87 -14.04 -6.18
C ASN A 168 1.75 -13.59 -5.22
N SER A 169 2.00 -12.59 -4.37
CA SER A 169 0.94 -12.02 -3.54
C SER A 169 -0.19 -11.40 -4.37
N ARG A 170 -1.40 -11.35 -3.79
CA ARG A 170 -2.54 -10.62 -4.39
C ARG A 170 -2.22 -9.14 -4.66
N ARG A 171 -1.36 -8.55 -3.82
CA ARG A 171 -0.88 -7.18 -3.94
C ARG A 171 0.00 -7.01 -5.17
N SER A 172 1.01 -7.86 -5.32
CA SER A 172 1.92 -7.86 -6.47
C SER A 172 1.14 -7.99 -7.79
N ARG A 173 0.20 -8.93 -7.87
CA ARG A 173 -0.66 -9.11 -9.06
C ARG A 173 -1.52 -7.88 -9.38
N SER A 174 -2.10 -7.24 -8.37
CA SER A 174 -2.91 -6.03 -8.58
C SER A 174 -2.05 -4.85 -9.04
N ALA A 175 -0.84 -4.71 -8.49
CA ALA A 175 0.11 -3.69 -8.90
C ALA A 175 0.60 -3.91 -10.34
N ALA A 176 0.87 -5.16 -10.72
CA ALA A 176 1.27 -5.53 -12.07
C ALA A 176 0.19 -5.15 -13.10
N GLN A 177 -1.09 -5.43 -12.82
CA GLN A 177 -2.21 -5.05 -13.70
C GLN A 177 -2.26 -3.54 -13.98
N ILE A 178 -2.07 -2.71 -12.95
CA ILE A 178 -2.06 -1.24 -13.11
C ILE A 178 -0.80 -0.79 -13.86
N MET A 179 0.36 -1.39 -13.57
CA MET A 179 1.60 -1.09 -14.29
C MET A 179 1.52 -1.49 -15.76
N ASP A 180 0.85 -2.59 -16.10
CA ASP A 180 0.62 -3.01 -17.48
C ASP A 180 -0.27 -2.00 -18.23
N SER A 181 -1.33 -1.51 -17.60
CA SER A 181 -2.13 -0.39 -18.13
C SER A 181 -1.28 0.87 -18.33
N MET A 182 -0.33 1.13 -17.43
CA MET A 182 0.59 2.27 -17.57
C MET A 182 1.60 2.06 -18.70
N ARG A 183 2.06 0.82 -18.90
CA ARG A 183 2.99 0.45 -19.99
C ARG A 183 2.38 0.69 -21.37
N GLN A 184 1.07 0.59 -21.53
CA GLN A 184 0.39 0.86 -22.81
C GLN A 184 0.60 2.29 -23.32
N HIS A 185 0.80 3.27 -22.43
CA HIS A 185 0.99 4.68 -22.81
C HIS A 185 2.40 5.22 -22.49
N SER A 186 3.06 4.69 -21.45
CA SER A 186 4.36 5.15 -20.94
C SER A 186 5.40 4.02 -20.90
N ALA A 187 5.47 3.19 -21.95
CA ALA A 187 6.35 2.01 -21.99
C ALA A 187 7.82 2.31 -21.66
N ASN A 188 8.39 3.36 -22.26
CA ASN A 188 9.78 3.73 -22.07
C ASN A 188 10.08 4.15 -20.62
N LEU A 189 9.18 4.94 -20.01
CA LEU A 189 9.32 5.36 -18.61
C LEU A 189 9.27 4.15 -17.67
N VAL A 190 8.34 3.22 -17.92
CA VAL A 190 8.21 2.00 -17.13
C VAL A 190 9.48 1.15 -17.24
N ALA A 191 9.99 0.95 -18.45
CA ALA A 191 11.20 0.17 -18.69
C ALA A 191 12.44 0.80 -18.02
N GLN A 192 12.59 2.13 -18.14
CA GLN A 192 13.69 2.86 -17.50
C GLN A 192 13.61 2.79 -15.98
N ALA A 193 12.42 2.99 -15.40
CA ALA A 193 12.23 2.94 -13.96
C ALA A 193 12.46 1.54 -13.38
N ASP A 194 12.14 0.48 -14.12
CA ASP A 194 12.42 -0.89 -13.70
C ASP A 194 13.92 -1.17 -13.61
N ILE A 195 14.69 -0.77 -14.64
CA ILE A 195 16.17 -0.84 -14.64
C ILE A 195 16.73 -0.06 -13.46
N VAL A 196 16.33 1.21 -13.29
CA VAL A 196 16.82 2.07 -12.20
C VAL A 196 16.47 1.46 -10.84
N SER A 197 15.25 0.96 -10.66
CA SER A 197 14.85 0.32 -9.41
C SER A 197 15.66 -0.93 -9.12
N HIS A 198 15.93 -1.76 -10.13
CA HIS A 198 16.72 -2.98 -9.98
C HIS A 198 18.15 -2.66 -9.58
N GLU A 199 18.79 -1.73 -10.27
CA GLU A 199 20.18 -1.35 -9.99
C GLU A 199 20.32 -0.59 -8.65
N LEU A 200 19.34 0.23 -8.26
CA LEU A 200 19.35 0.86 -6.94
C LEU A 200 19.28 -0.16 -5.80
N ILE A 201 18.51 -1.23 -5.97
CA ILE A 201 18.47 -2.33 -4.99
C ILE A 201 19.83 -3.05 -4.95
N ARG A 202 20.41 -3.36 -6.11
CA ARG A 202 21.72 -4.03 -6.22
C ARG A 202 22.85 -3.20 -5.58
N VAL A 203 22.82 -1.88 -5.72
CA VAL A 203 23.82 -0.98 -5.12
C VAL A 203 23.58 -0.78 -3.62
N ALA A 204 22.34 -0.88 -3.16
CA ALA A 204 22.01 -0.70 -1.75
C ALA A 204 22.45 -1.86 -0.86
N VAL A 205 22.54 -3.09 -1.40
CA VAL A 205 23.04 -4.26 -0.67
C VAL A 205 23.92 -5.10 -1.57
N LEU A 206 25.22 -5.08 -1.30
CA LEU A 206 26.23 -5.79 -2.07
C LEU A 206 26.28 -7.27 -1.66
N TRP A 207 26.80 -8.13 -2.55
CA TRP A 207 26.91 -9.57 -2.25
C TRP A 207 27.65 -9.86 -0.96
N HIS A 208 28.75 -9.16 -0.66
CA HIS A 208 29.47 -9.37 0.59
C HIS A 208 28.66 -9.00 1.83
N GLU A 209 27.80 -7.98 1.74
CA GLU A 209 26.91 -7.57 2.85
C GLU A 209 25.80 -8.61 3.04
N LEU A 210 25.19 -9.07 1.95
CA LEU A 210 24.19 -10.17 1.97
C LEU A 210 24.77 -11.45 2.59
N TRP A 211 25.97 -11.85 2.15
CA TRP A 211 26.65 -13.02 2.68
C TRP A 211 27.05 -12.85 4.14
N HIS A 212 27.51 -11.67 4.55
CA HIS A 212 27.88 -11.42 5.94
C HIS A 212 26.66 -11.50 6.87
N GLU A 213 25.58 -10.79 6.55
CA GLU A 213 24.33 -10.82 7.33
C GLU A 213 23.71 -12.23 7.34
N GLY A 214 23.67 -12.90 6.19
CA GLY A 214 23.13 -14.25 6.06
C GLY A 214 23.91 -15.29 6.86
N LEU A 215 25.25 -15.21 6.88
CA LEU A 215 26.10 -16.10 7.68
C LEU A 215 25.96 -15.83 9.18
N GLU A 216 25.80 -14.57 9.59
CA GLU A 216 25.57 -14.22 10.99
C GLU A 216 24.24 -14.81 11.50
N GLU A 217 23.17 -14.67 10.71
CA GLU A 217 21.86 -15.24 11.05
C GLU A 217 21.86 -16.77 11.01
N ALA A 218 22.50 -17.37 10.00
CA ALA A 218 22.69 -18.82 9.91
C ALA A 218 23.45 -19.38 11.13
N SER A 219 24.52 -18.69 11.55
CA SER A 219 25.29 -19.03 12.74
C SER A 219 24.45 -18.94 14.02
N ARG A 220 23.64 -17.88 14.16
CA ARG A 220 22.69 -17.73 15.30
C ARG A 220 21.69 -18.88 15.35
N LEU A 221 21.12 -19.26 14.21
CA LEU A 221 20.16 -20.37 14.11
C LEU A 221 20.81 -21.71 14.45
N TYR A 222 22.02 -21.97 13.97
CA TYR A 222 22.72 -23.23 14.22
C TYR A 222 23.25 -23.36 15.65
N PHE A 223 24.05 -22.39 16.11
CA PHE A 223 24.71 -22.48 17.42
C PHE A 223 23.81 -22.05 18.58
N GLY A 224 22.89 -21.12 18.35
CA GLY A 224 21.98 -20.60 19.39
C GLY A 224 20.69 -21.39 19.50
N ASP A 225 19.94 -21.47 18.39
CA ASP A 225 18.59 -22.05 18.38
C ASP A 225 18.59 -23.55 18.03
N HIS A 226 19.73 -24.13 17.66
CA HIS A 226 19.88 -25.51 17.16
C HIS A 226 18.94 -25.84 16.00
N ASN A 227 18.62 -24.85 15.18
CA ASN A 227 17.70 -24.95 14.06
C ASN A 227 18.48 -25.04 12.73
N ILE A 228 18.82 -26.26 12.35
CA ILE A 228 19.56 -26.56 11.11
C ILE A 228 18.69 -26.29 9.87
N GLU A 229 17.39 -26.58 9.94
CA GLU A 229 16.47 -26.35 8.82
C GLU A 229 16.37 -24.85 8.50
N GLY A 230 16.19 -24.01 9.51
CA GLY A 230 16.16 -22.55 9.33
C GLY A 230 17.49 -21.98 8.83
N MET A 231 18.62 -22.59 9.22
CA MET A 231 19.94 -22.23 8.69
C MET A 231 20.01 -22.46 7.17
N PHE A 232 19.56 -23.62 6.68
CA PHE A 232 19.51 -23.91 5.24
C PHE A 232 18.53 -23.01 4.49
N GLU A 233 17.35 -22.73 5.07
CA GLU A 233 16.40 -21.77 4.49
C GLU A 233 16.99 -20.36 4.33
N THR A 234 17.90 -19.97 5.22
CA THR A 234 18.58 -18.67 5.19
C THR A 234 19.68 -18.63 4.13
N LEU A 235 20.51 -19.68 4.03
CA LEU A 235 21.65 -19.73 3.12
C LEU A 235 21.27 -20.11 1.67
N GLY A 236 20.23 -20.92 1.48
CA GLY A 236 19.79 -21.41 0.17
C GLY A 236 19.63 -20.30 -0.89
N PRO A 237 18.86 -19.22 -0.60
CA PRO A 237 18.69 -18.11 -1.55
C PRO A 237 20.00 -17.39 -1.91
N LEU A 238 21.01 -17.40 -1.03
CA LEU A 238 22.32 -16.80 -1.30
C LEU A 238 23.15 -17.67 -2.25
N HIS A 239 23.09 -18.99 -2.09
CA HIS A 239 23.68 -19.93 -3.05
C HIS A 239 23.00 -19.84 -4.42
N ASP A 240 21.67 -19.78 -4.48
CA ASP A 240 20.92 -19.55 -5.72
C ASP A 240 21.36 -18.26 -6.44
N LEU A 241 21.71 -17.22 -5.66
CA LEU A 241 22.22 -15.95 -6.20
C LEU A 241 23.61 -16.13 -6.83
N LEU A 242 24.51 -16.89 -6.20
CA LEU A 242 25.83 -17.21 -6.75
C LEU A 242 25.73 -18.08 -8.02
N GLU A 243 24.82 -19.05 -8.03
CA GLU A 243 24.62 -19.96 -9.17
C GLU A 243 24.14 -19.23 -10.43
N ARG A 244 23.33 -18.17 -10.28
CA ARG A 244 22.93 -17.29 -11.40
C ARG A 244 24.12 -16.61 -12.08
N GLY A 245 25.23 -16.48 -11.37
CA GLY A 245 26.47 -15.90 -11.86
C GLY A 245 26.57 -14.39 -11.66
N PRO A 246 27.80 -13.85 -11.61
CA PRO A 246 28.03 -12.43 -11.39
C PRO A 246 27.73 -11.60 -12.65
N GLU A 247 27.08 -10.45 -12.47
CA GLU A 247 26.75 -9.50 -13.54
C GLU A 247 27.65 -8.26 -13.53
N THR A 248 28.13 -7.85 -12.34
CA THR A 248 28.95 -6.64 -12.18
C THR A 248 30.40 -6.93 -11.82
N LEU A 249 31.31 -5.97 -12.04
CA LEU A 249 32.73 -6.14 -11.69
C LEU A 249 32.95 -6.47 -10.20
N ARG A 250 32.13 -5.91 -9.31
CA ARG A 250 32.20 -6.20 -7.87
C ARG A 250 31.77 -7.62 -7.55
N GLU A 251 30.70 -8.10 -8.19
CA GLU A 251 30.21 -9.47 -8.05
C GLU A 251 31.23 -10.47 -8.64
N ILE A 252 31.86 -10.14 -9.77
CA ILE A 252 32.93 -10.95 -10.35
C ILE A 252 34.10 -11.07 -9.36
N SER A 253 34.54 -9.96 -8.76
CA SER A 253 35.59 -10.00 -7.75
C SER A 253 35.20 -10.82 -6.52
N PHE A 254 33.94 -10.74 -6.07
CA PHE A 254 33.46 -11.56 -4.95
C PHE A 254 33.46 -13.05 -5.30
N ALA A 255 32.89 -13.42 -6.45
CA ALA A 255 32.85 -14.81 -6.91
C ALA A 255 34.25 -15.40 -7.11
N GLN A 256 35.21 -14.60 -7.60
CA GLN A 256 36.60 -15.02 -7.74
C GLN A 256 37.29 -15.23 -6.39
N ALA A 257 36.99 -14.42 -5.39
CA ALA A 257 37.63 -14.49 -4.08
C ALA A 257 37.04 -15.59 -3.19
N PHE A 258 35.71 -15.75 -3.17
CA PHE A 258 35.00 -16.59 -2.18
C PHE A 258 34.10 -17.66 -2.82
N GLY A 259 33.81 -17.57 -4.11
CA GLY A 259 32.79 -18.42 -4.75
C GLY A 259 33.12 -19.91 -4.76
N ARG A 260 34.40 -20.27 -4.78
CA ARG A 260 34.83 -21.67 -4.66
C ARG A 260 34.50 -22.24 -3.27
N ASP A 261 34.93 -21.54 -2.23
CA ASP A 261 34.79 -21.98 -0.85
C ASP A 261 33.31 -22.06 -0.46
N LEU A 262 32.50 -21.07 -0.86
CA LEU A 262 31.06 -21.09 -0.65
C LEU A 262 30.38 -22.26 -1.36
N LYS A 263 30.82 -22.60 -2.58
CA LYS A 263 30.28 -23.76 -3.28
C LYS A 263 30.65 -25.08 -2.60
N GLU A 264 31.89 -25.21 -2.12
CA GLU A 264 32.34 -26.39 -1.38
C GLU A 264 31.55 -26.54 -0.06
N ALA A 265 31.32 -25.45 0.66
CA ALA A 265 30.46 -25.45 1.84
C ALA A 265 29.01 -25.90 1.52
N GLN A 266 28.45 -25.47 0.39
CA GLN A 266 27.13 -25.91 -0.07
C GLN A 266 27.09 -27.43 -0.34
N GLU A 267 28.15 -27.97 -0.94
CA GLU A 267 28.27 -29.40 -1.21
C GLU A 267 28.30 -30.22 0.11
N TRP A 268 29.01 -29.73 1.13
CA TRP A 268 28.98 -30.32 2.47
C TRP A 268 27.59 -30.24 3.13
N CYS A 269 26.90 -29.10 3.00
CA CYS A 269 25.52 -28.93 3.45
C CYS A 269 24.56 -29.96 2.80
N HIS A 270 24.68 -30.19 1.48
CA HIS A 270 23.87 -31.20 0.79
C HIS A 270 24.24 -32.63 1.18
N GLN A 271 25.52 -32.92 1.44
CA GLN A 271 25.94 -34.21 1.97
C GLN A 271 25.28 -34.48 3.33
N TYR A 272 25.27 -33.50 4.23
CA TYR A 272 24.56 -33.58 5.51
C TYR A 272 23.06 -33.91 5.34
N GLU A 273 22.37 -33.32 4.34
CA GLU A 273 20.96 -33.62 4.10
C GLU A 273 20.71 -35.12 3.85
N SER A 274 21.67 -35.80 3.22
CA SER A 274 21.64 -37.22 2.90
C SER A 274 22.19 -38.14 4.01
N SER A 275 23.31 -37.76 4.63
CA SER A 275 24.04 -38.56 5.63
C SER A 275 23.48 -38.41 7.04
N LYS A 276 22.96 -37.21 7.35
CA LYS A 276 22.63 -36.72 8.70
C LYS A 276 23.81 -36.77 9.68
N ASP A 277 25.06 -36.79 9.19
CA ASP A 277 26.27 -36.75 10.02
C ASP A 277 26.71 -35.31 10.30
N VAL A 278 26.74 -34.93 11.59
CA VAL A 278 27.13 -33.59 12.06
C VAL A 278 28.57 -33.23 11.67
N ASN A 279 29.43 -34.22 11.40
CA ASN A 279 30.80 -33.94 10.94
C ASN A 279 30.82 -33.21 9.58
N ASP A 280 29.90 -33.53 8.67
CA ASP A 280 29.78 -32.88 7.38
C ASP A 280 29.44 -31.39 7.55
N LEU A 281 28.60 -31.08 8.54
CA LEU A 281 28.19 -29.71 8.86
C LEU A 281 29.27 -28.88 9.55
N ASN A 282 30.23 -29.52 10.23
CA ASN A 282 31.39 -28.83 10.81
C ASN A 282 32.47 -28.50 9.77
N GLN A 283 32.44 -29.14 8.60
CA GLN A 283 33.32 -28.83 7.48
C GLN A 283 32.74 -27.75 6.56
N ALA A 284 31.41 -27.63 6.51
CA ALA A 284 30.69 -26.54 5.85
C ALA A 284 30.91 -25.19 6.54
#